data_AF-A0A6V7PK38-F1
#
_entry.id   AF-A0A6V7PK38-F1
#
_cell.length_a   1.000
_cell.length_b   1.000
_cell.length_c   1.000
_cell.angle_alpha   90.00
_cell.angle_beta   90.00
_cell.angle_gamma   90.00
#
_symmetry.space_group_name_H-M   'P 1'
#
loop_
_entity.id
_entity.type
_entity.pdbx_description
1 polymer ?
#
loop_
_entity_poly.entity_id
_entity_poly.type
_entity_poly.pdbx_seq_one_letter_code
_entity_poly.pdbx_strand_id
1 'polypeptide(L)'
;MRQSFLLTFSFSSNCEEAIRDFVIEGFKSKILPLPGDVDVICGGPPCQGISGYNRYRNFEAPLDDEKNRQVIVFMDIVQFLKPKYVLMENVLDILKFAKATVARYALGRLKLPQFPLPTHEVIEKYGSPLEFERNLVGYDEGKPRQLEKALVLEDILSDLPAVTDKEDREQMPYQKEPQTEFQRYIREPKTASGLKGSKSLLYDHRPLQLGENDYLRVCQVPKRKGANFRDLRGLVVGPDNTVQLDPAMERVLLPSGRPLIPDCALRYENGKSVRPYARLWWDEVVATVLTISNPRMQAILHPEQDRILTIRENARLQGFPDYYRFHGSIKDRYRQVGNAVAIPVGRALGYALAMAWLGKSGDRALMTLPPNFAFSNEIQDISESLHLSVAPESEP
;
A
#
# COMPACT_ATOMS: atom_id res chain seq x y z
N MET A 1 -5.86 -11.33 -27.54
CA MET A 1 -6.28 -10.25 -26.62
C MET A 1 -6.46 -10.87 -25.24
N ARG A 2 -5.46 -10.80 -24.34
CA ARG A 2 -5.51 -11.47 -23.03
C ARG A 2 -6.25 -10.59 -22.03
N GLN A 3 -7.37 -11.08 -21.49
CA GLN A 3 -8.23 -10.35 -20.55
C GLN A 3 -7.68 -10.47 -19.13
N SER A 4 -7.65 -9.36 -18.39
CA SER A 4 -7.47 -9.37 -16.95
C SER A 4 -8.84 -9.55 -16.30
N PHE A 5 -9.03 -10.64 -15.54
CA PHE A 5 -10.29 -10.92 -14.85
C PHE A 5 -10.21 -10.38 -13.41
N LEU A 6 -11.18 -9.55 -13.03
CA LEU A 6 -11.39 -9.14 -11.65
C LEU A 6 -12.69 -9.80 -11.16
N LEU A 7 -12.56 -10.78 -10.26
CA LEU A 7 -13.70 -11.43 -9.62
C LEU A 7 -13.85 -10.89 -8.20
N THR A 8 -14.98 -10.23 -7.93
CA THR A 8 -15.35 -9.75 -6.60
C THR A 8 -16.62 -10.48 -6.18
N PHE A 9 -16.60 -11.19 -5.06
CA PHE A 9 -17.76 -11.89 -4.53
C PHE A 9 -18.26 -11.24 -3.23
N SER A 10 -19.59 -11.11 -3.09
CA SER A 10 -20.27 -10.78 -1.85
C SER A 10 -21.30 -11.87 -1.59
N PHE A 11 -21.12 -12.67 -0.54
CA PHE A 11 -21.94 -13.86 -0.31
C PHE A 11 -23.04 -13.61 0.74
N SER A 12 -24.27 -13.98 0.41
CA SER A 12 -25.44 -14.09 1.32
C SER A 12 -25.89 -15.57 1.41
N SER A 13 -26.96 -15.85 2.17
CA SER A 13 -27.40 -17.18 2.62
C SER A 13 -27.75 -18.23 1.55
N ASN A 14 -27.68 -17.92 0.25
CA ASN A 14 -27.85 -18.87 -0.88
C ASN A 14 -26.54 -19.12 -1.65
N CYS A 15 -25.43 -19.22 -0.92
CA CYS A 15 -24.07 -19.21 -1.48
C CYS A 15 -23.79 -20.37 -2.47
N GLU A 16 -24.25 -21.58 -2.17
CA GLU A 16 -23.92 -22.76 -2.97
C GLU A 16 -24.57 -22.74 -4.35
N GLU A 17 -25.85 -22.38 -4.44
CA GLU A 17 -26.56 -22.27 -5.72
C GLU A 17 -25.97 -21.14 -6.57
N ALA A 18 -25.70 -19.98 -5.96
CA ALA A 18 -25.11 -18.85 -6.67
C ALA A 18 -23.71 -19.17 -7.21
N ILE A 19 -22.88 -19.89 -6.45
CA ILE A 19 -21.56 -20.36 -6.92
C ILE A 19 -21.74 -21.36 -8.06
N ARG A 20 -22.63 -22.33 -7.91
CA ARG A 20 -22.89 -23.34 -8.94
C ARG A 20 -23.32 -22.69 -10.25
N ASP A 21 -24.26 -21.75 -10.19
CA ASP A 21 -24.80 -21.08 -11.36
C ASP A 21 -23.73 -20.19 -12.01
N PHE A 22 -22.95 -19.43 -11.21
CA PHE A 22 -21.79 -18.68 -11.69
C PHE A 22 -20.75 -19.56 -12.38
N VAL A 23 -20.47 -20.75 -11.83
CA VAL A 23 -19.53 -21.69 -12.44
C VAL A 23 -20.08 -22.21 -13.77
N ILE A 24 -21.33 -22.69 -13.80
CA ILE A 24 -21.97 -23.22 -15.02
C ILE A 24 -22.00 -22.15 -16.12
N GLU A 25 -22.48 -20.95 -15.81
CA GLU A 25 -22.53 -19.84 -16.74
C GLU A 25 -21.13 -19.40 -17.15
N GLY A 26 -20.20 -19.34 -16.20
CA GLY A 26 -18.83 -18.93 -16.44
C GLY A 26 -18.08 -19.87 -17.38
N PHE A 27 -18.29 -21.18 -17.25
CA PHE A 27 -17.77 -22.20 -18.17
C PHE A 27 -18.40 -22.07 -19.56
N LYS A 28 -19.74 -21.93 -19.64
CA LYS A 28 -20.45 -21.76 -20.93
C LYS A 28 -19.99 -20.50 -21.67
N SER A 29 -19.77 -19.42 -20.93
CA SER A 29 -19.37 -18.12 -21.45
C SER A 29 -17.86 -17.96 -21.62
N LYS A 30 -17.06 -18.99 -21.29
CA LYS A 30 -15.58 -19.00 -21.38
C LYS A 30 -14.92 -17.82 -20.65
N ILE A 31 -15.49 -17.40 -19.52
CA ILE A 31 -14.94 -16.32 -18.68
C ILE A 31 -14.12 -16.85 -17.50
N LEU A 32 -14.15 -18.17 -17.24
CA LEU A 32 -13.36 -18.80 -16.18
C LEU A 32 -12.05 -19.35 -16.74
N PRO A 33 -10.91 -19.07 -16.10
CA PRO A 33 -9.64 -19.62 -16.51
C PRO A 33 -9.58 -21.13 -16.25
N LEU A 34 -9.11 -21.90 -17.23
CA LEU A 34 -8.81 -23.31 -17.11
C LEU A 34 -7.30 -23.54 -16.97
N PRO A 35 -6.86 -24.71 -16.51
CA PRO A 35 -5.44 -25.07 -16.52
C PRO A 35 -4.84 -24.90 -17.91
N GLY A 36 -3.78 -24.10 -18.02
CA GLY A 36 -3.14 -23.72 -19.28
C GLY A 36 -3.53 -22.35 -19.83
N ASP A 37 -4.64 -21.75 -19.38
CA ASP A 37 -5.08 -20.43 -19.86
C ASP A 37 -4.33 -19.27 -19.21
N VAL A 38 -3.76 -19.50 -18.02
CA VAL A 38 -3.17 -18.45 -17.19
C VAL A 38 -1.65 -18.50 -17.27
N ASP A 39 -1.05 -17.43 -17.79
CA ASP A 39 0.41 -17.31 -17.83
C ASP A 39 1.02 -16.83 -16.51
N VAL A 40 0.31 -15.94 -15.80
CA VAL A 40 0.81 -15.27 -14.58
C VAL A 40 -0.29 -15.23 -13.53
N ILE A 41 0.03 -15.60 -12.30
CA ILE A 41 -0.82 -15.36 -11.13
C ILE A 41 -0.10 -14.40 -10.18
N CYS A 42 -0.76 -13.31 -9.80
CA CYS A 42 -0.30 -12.44 -8.72
C CYS A 42 -1.36 -12.32 -7.63
N GLY A 43 -0.94 -12.22 -6.37
CA GLY A 43 -1.87 -12.03 -5.25
C GLY A 43 -1.19 -11.77 -3.92
N GLY A 44 -1.90 -11.06 -3.05
CA GLY A 44 -1.52 -10.82 -1.65
C GLY A 44 -2.50 -11.52 -0.71
N PRO A 45 -2.39 -12.85 -0.50
CA PRO A 45 -3.34 -13.59 0.32
C PRO A 45 -3.32 -13.07 1.77
N PRO A 46 -4.47 -12.63 2.33
CA PRO A 46 -4.51 -12.10 3.69
C PRO A 46 -3.98 -13.09 4.72
N CYS A 47 -3.09 -12.62 5.60
CA CYS A 47 -2.51 -13.38 6.71
C CYS A 47 -2.65 -12.59 8.01
N GLN A 48 -3.89 -12.29 8.41
CA GLN A 48 -4.13 -11.44 9.59
C GLN A 48 -3.72 -12.14 10.90
N GLY A 49 -3.69 -13.48 10.91
CA GLY A 49 -3.31 -14.29 12.07
C GLY A 49 -1.86 -14.08 12.52
N ILE A 50 -0.97 -13.71 11.60
CA ILE A 50 0.47 -13.57 11.86
C ILE A 50 0.95 -12.12 12.06
N SER A 51 0.16 -11.13 11.62
CA SER A 51 0.56 -9.72 11.65
C SER A 51 0.84 -9.22 13.06
N GLY A 52 1.87 -8.39 13.22
CA GLY A 52 2.18 -7.70 14.49
C GLY A 52 1.02 -6.83 15.03
N TYR A 53 0.08 -6.43 14.18
CA TYR A 53 -1.13 -5.70 14.58
C TYR A 53 -2.20 -6.60 15.22
N ASN A 54 -2.12 -7.92 15.04
CA ASN A 54 -3.04 -8.85 15.67
C ASN A 54 -2.59 -9.17 17.10
N ARG A 55 -3.46 -8.91 18.07
CA ARG A 55 -3.20 -9.15 19.50
C ARG A 55 -3.27 -10.63 19.86
N TYR A 56 -4.04 -11.43 19.13
CA TYR A 56 -4.27 -12.85 19.39
C TYR A 56 -3.70 -13.67 18.25
N ARG A 57 -2.50 -14.23 18.45
CA ARG A 57 -1.74 -14.94 17.42
C ARG A 57 -1.48 -16.37 17.85
N ASN A 58 -1.76 -17.32 16.97
CA ASN A 58 -1.49 -18.74 17.21
C ASN A 58 -0.07 -19.10 16.78
N PHE A 59 0.85 -19.18 17.73
CA PHE A 59 2.26 -19.50 17.46
C PHE A 59 2.52 -20.99 17.25
N GLU A 60 1.67 -21.87 17.79
CA GLU A 60 1.86 -23.32 17.74
C GLU A 60 1.39 -23.90 16.40
N ALA A 61 0.21 -23.47 15.93
CA ALA A 61 -0.38 -23.92 14.68
C ALA A 61 -0.87 -22.74 13.81
N PRO A 62 0.04 -21.95 13.21
CA PRO A 62 -0.35 -20.77 12.42
C PRO A 62 -1.24 -21.07 11.22
N LEU A 63 -1.13 -22.26 10.61
CA LEU A 63 -1.91 -22.64 9.44
C LEU A 63 -3.35 -23.07 9.77
N ASP A 64 -3.60 -23.44 11.02
CA ASP A 64 -4.94 -23.79 11.50
C ASP A 64 -5.77 -22.55 11.86
N ASP A 65 -5.13 -21.38 11.94
CA ASP A 65 -5.82 -20.10 12.10
C ASP A 65 -6.56 -19.75 10.80
N GLU A 66 -7.88 -19.67 10.87
CA GLU A 66 -8.76 -19.33 9.74
C GLU A 66 -8.33 -18.03 9.04
N LYS A 67 -7.72 -17.09 9.77
CA LYS A 67 -7.22 -15.81 9.24
C LYS A 67 -6.02 -15.94 8.31
N ASN A 68 -5.38 -17.11 8.25
CA ASN A 68 -4.24 -17.42 7.39
C ASN A 68 -4.62 -18.40 6.26
N ARG A 69 -5.85 -18.91 6.25
CA ARG A 69 -6.33 -19.92 5.29
C ARG A 69 -6.24 -19.49 3.83
N GLN A 70 -6.27 -18.18 3.56
CA GLN A 70 -6.18 -17.66 2.19
C GLN A 70 -4.84 -17.97 1.50
N VAL A 71 -3.76 -18.23 2.25
CA VAL A 71 -2.50 -18.71 1.66
C VAL A 71 -2.64 -20.10 1.09
N ILE A 72 -3.39 -20.97 1.77
CA ILE A 72 -3.69 -22.33 1.32
C ILE A 72 -4.48 -22.24 0.02
N VAL A 73 -5.57 -21.48 0.03
CA VAL A 73 -6.44 -21.28 -1.15
C VAL A 73 -5.65 -20.70 -2.34
N PHE A 74 -4.78 -19.70 -2.10
CA PHE A 74 -3.93 -19.15 -3.16
C PHE A 74 -3.02 -20.21 -3.78
N MET A 75 -2.40 -21.06 -2.96
CA MET A 75 -1.53 -22.13 -3.45
C MET A 75 -2.31 -23.24 -4.16
N ASP A 76 -3.52 -23.55 -3.72
CA ASP A 76 -4.41 -24.50 -4.41
C ASP A 76 -4.78 -24.00 -5.81
N ILE A 77 -5.06 -22.69 -5.96
CA ILE A 77 -5.30 -22.05 -7.27
C ILE A 77 -4.06 -22.15 -8.17
N VAL A 78 -2.87 -21.85 -7.63
CA VAL A 78 -1.61 -21.97 -8.36
C VAL A 78 -1.38 -23.42 -8.82
N GLN A 79 -1.62 -24.40 -7.95
CA GLN A 79 -1.44 -25.80 -8.28
C GLN A 79 -2.45 -26.31 -9.32
N PHE A 80 -3.68 -25.80 -9.27
CA PHE A 80 -4.73 -26.12 -10.23
C PHE A 80 -4.45 -25.51 -11.62
N LEU A 81 -4.20 -24.19 -11.68
CA LEU A 81 -4.05 -23.46 -12.94
C LEU A 81 -2.66 -23.61 -13.58
N LYS A 82 -1.63 -23.92 -12.79
CA LYS A 82 -0.24 -24.12 -13.22
C LYS A 82 0.30 -22.99 -14.12
N PRO A 83 0.33 -21.73 -13.63
CA PRO A 83 0.84 -20.63 -14.41
C PRO A 83 2.36 -20.74 -14.66
N LYS A 84 2.85 -20.01 -15.66
CA LYS A 84 4.30 -19.93 -15.94
C LYS A 84 5.02 -19.10 -14.88
N TYR A 85 4.37 -18.06 -14.35
CA TYR A 85 4.92 -17.19 -13.31
C TYR A 85 3.93 -16.99 -12.16
N VAL A 86 4.46 -16.89 -10.94
CA VAL A 86 3.70 -16.60 -9.72
C VAL A 86 4.37 -15.45 -8.97
N LEU A 87 3.58 -14.46 -8.56
CA LEU A 87 4.01 -13.37 -7.69
C LEU A 87 3.10 -13.33 -6.46
N MET A 88 3.61 -13.77 -5.31
CA MET A 88 2.89 -13.68 -4.04
C MET A 88 3.46 -12.56 -3.19
N GLU A 89 2.66 -11.53 -2.91
CA GLU A 89 3.01 -10.44 -2.00
C GLU A 89 2.48 -10.76 -0.59
N ASN A 90 3.20 -10.29 0.45
CA ASN A 90 2.72 -10.37 1.82
C ASN A 90 3.47 -9.43 2.77
N VAL A 91 2.92 -9.31 3.97
CA VAL A 91 3.58 -8.60 5.07
C VAL A 91 4.80 -9.36 5.58
N LEU A 92 5.78 -8.61 6.06
CA LEU A 92 7.08 -9.10 6.53
C LEU A 92 7.00 -10.12 7.66
N ASP A 93 5.95 -10.02 8.48
CA ASP A 93 5.67 -10.95 9.58
C ASP A 93 5.57 -12.41 9.11
N ILE A 94 5.29 -12.68 7.82
CA ILE A 94 5.27 -14.04 7.25
C ILE A 94 6.61 -14.77 7.37
N LEU A 95 7.71 -14.02 7.42
CA LEU A 95 9.08 -14.52 7.57
C LEU A 95 9.52 -14.59 9.04
N LYS A 96 8.88 -13.82 9.94
CA LYS A 96 9.28 -13.71 11.35
C LYS A 96 8.44 -14.60 12.26
N PHE A 97 7.13 -14.63 12.03
CA PHE A 97 6.17 -15.28 12.90
C PHE A 97 6.30 -16.81 12.87
N ALA A 98 6.27 -17.44 14.04
CA ALA A 98 6.27 -18.89 14.22
C ALA A 98 7.30 -19.62 13.33
N LYS A 99 8.56 -19.15 13.35
CA LYS A 99 9.66 -19.69 12.54
C LYS A 99 9.32 -19.74 11.04
N ALA A 100 8.71 -18.68 10.51
CA ALA A 100 8.33 -18.54 9.11
C ALA A 100 7.44 -19.68 8.57
N THR A 101 6.60 -20.30 9.42
CA THR A 101 5.86 -21.52 9.04
C THR A 101 4.96 -21.30 7.81
N VAL A 102 4.27 -20.16 7.72
CA VAL A 102 3.41 -19.83 6.58
C VAL A 102 4.23 -19.57 5.31
N ALA A 103 5.38 -18.89 5.41
CA ALA A 103 6.27 -18.70 4.27
C ALA A 103 6.88 -20.04 3.79
N ARG A 104 7.33 -20.89 4.71
CA ARG A 104 7.85 -22.23 4.39
C ARG A 104 6.79 -23.11 3.72
N TYR A 105 5.54 -23.01 4.16
CA TYR A 105 4.40 -23.68 3.54
C TYR A 105 4.20 -23.27 2.08
N ALA A 106 4.23 -21.96 1.81
CA ALA A 106 4.09 -21.40 0.46
C ALA A 106 5.26 -21.83 -0.44
N LEU A 107 6.50 -21.64 0.01
CA LEU A 107 7.70 -21.98 -0.75
C LEU A 107 7.80 -23.49 -1.06
N GLY A 108 7.41 -24.34 -0.10
CA GLY A 108 7.44 -25.80 -0.29
C GLY A 108 6.47 -26.34 -1.34
N ARG A 109 5.51 -25.53 -1.82
CA ARG A 109 4.53 -25.90 -2.86
C ARG A 109 4.89 -25.40 -4.24
N LEU A 110 5.87 -24.50 -4.34
CA LEU A 110 6.39 -24.05 -5.61
C LEU A 110 7.50 -25.01 -6.05
N LYS A 111 7.41 -25.52 -7.28
CA LYS A 111 8.59 -26.10 -7.95
C LYS A 111 9.48 -24.93 -8.38
N LEU A 112 10.31 -24.47 -7.47
CA LEU A 112 11.33 -23.49 -7.81
C LEU A 112 12.24 -24.12 -8.88
N PRO A 113 12.61 -23.40 -9.96
CA PRO A 113 13.68 -23.86 -10.82
C PRO A 113 14.91 -24.16 -9.95
N GLN A 114 15.72 -25.12 -10.37
CA GLN A 114 16.97 -25.46 -9.72
C GLN A 114 17.95 -24.28 -9.90
N PHE A 115 17.74 -23.20 -9.16
CA PHE A 115 18.79 -22.23 -8.90
C PHE A 115 19.94 -23.01 -8.27
N PRO A 116 21.20 -22.65 -8.56
CA PRO A 116 22.34 -23.29 -7.91
C PRO A 116 22.08 -23.31 -6.41
N LEU A 117 22.24 -24.48 -5.80
CA LEU A 117 22.30 -24.62 -4.34
C LEU A 117 23.18 -23.50 -3.81
N PRO A 118 22.85 -22.84 -2.68
CA PRO A 118 23.76 -21.88 -2.08
C PRO A 118 25.07 -22.59 -1.75
N THR A 119 26.04 -22.55 -2.66
CA THR A 119 27.35 -23.21 -2.57
C THR A 119 28.39 -22.29 -1.95
N HIS A 120 27.97 -21.29 -1.20
CA HIS A 120 28.88 -20.41 -0.49
C HIS A 120 28.81 -20.73 0.99
N GLU A 121 29.93 -21.21 1.51
CA GLU A 121 30.22 -21.21 2.94
C GLU A 121 30.09 -19.76 3.43
N VAL A 122 29.01 -19.47 4.15
CA VAL A 122 28.77 -18.14 4.71
C VAL A 122 29.72 -17.99 5.88
N ILE A 123 30.82 -17.26 5.67
CA ILE A 123 31.63 -16.75 6.77
C ILE A 123 30.76 -15.71 7.49
N GLU A 124 30.26 -16.07 8.67
CA GLU A 124 29.63 -15.13 9.60
C GLU A 124 30.66 -14.10 10.07
N LYS A 125 30.71 -12.96 9.39
CA LYS A 125 31.24 -11.70 9.93
C LYS A 125 30.37 -10.56 9.42
N TYR A 126 29.81 -9.81 10.38
CA TYR A 126 28.91 -8.66 10.17
C TYR A 126 27.49 -8.98 9.71
N GLY A 127 26.88 -10.01 10.31
CA GLY A 127 25.43 -10.18 10.42
C GLY A 127 24.65 -9.79 9.17
N SER A 128 24.39 -10.75 8.29
CA SER A 128 23.33 -10.64 7.28
C SER A 128 22.13 -9.90 7.88
N PRO A 129 21.59 -8.86 7.23
CA PRO A 129 20.49 -8.13 7.82
C PRO A 129 19.34 -9.10 8.07
N LEU A 130 19.00 -9.29 9.35
CA LEU A 130 17.88 -10.10 9.82
C LEU A 130 16.51 -9.44 9.56
N GLU A 131 16.47 -8.35 8.81
CA GLU A 131 15.33 -7.46 8.78
C GLU A 131 14.97 -7.04 7.35
N PHE A 132 14.14 -7.85 6.70
CA PHE A 132 13.05 -7.27 5.92
C PHE A 132 12.10 -6.59 6.92
N GLU A 133 12.44 -5.40 7.44
CA GLU A 133 11.53 -4.53 8.20
C GLU A 133 11.06 -3.31 7.40
N ARG A 134 11.69 -3.06 6.25
CA ARG A 134 11.48 -1.87 5.44
C ARG A 134 11.60 -2.24 3.96
N ASN A 135 10.91 -1.50 3.08
CA ASN A 135 11.27 -1.43 1.66
C ASN A 135 12.64 -0.73 1.54
N LEU A 136 13.70 -1.43 1.92
CA LEU A 136 15.07 -0.98 1.75
C LEU A 136 15.49 -1.31 0.31
N VAL A 137 16.01 -0.31 -0.39
CA VAL A 137 16.89 -0.56 -1.52
C VAL A 137 18.10 -1.29 -0.94
N GLY A 138 18.13 -2.61 -1.07
CA GLY A 138 19.26 -3.45 -0.65
C GLY A 138 20.45 -3.21 -1.56
N TYR A 139 21.65 -3.20 -1.00
CA TYR A 139 22.84 -2.89 -1.76
C TYR A 139 24.12 -3.44 -1.17
N ASP A 140 25.11 -3.67 -2.02
CA ASP A 140 26.46 -4.01 -1.58
C ASP A 140 27.12 -2.79 -0.93
N GLU A 141 27.65 -2.98 0.28
CA GLU A 141 28.49 -1.99 0.97
C GLU A 141 29.67 -1.56 0.08
N GLY A 142 29.97 -0.26 0.06
CA GLY A 142 31.12 0.29 -0.65
C GLY A 142 30.96 0.53 -2.16
N LYS A 143 29.82 0.17 -2.78
CA LYS A 143 29.56 0.54 -4.18
C LYS A 143 28.94 1.95 -4.29
N PRO A 144 29.51 2.85 -5.13
CA PRO A 144 28.92 4.16 -5.38
C PRO A 144 27.55 4.01 -6.02
N ARG A 145 26.59 4.87 -5.64
CA ARG A 145 25.26 4.89 -6.22
C ARG A 145 24.81 6.29 -6.55
N GLN A 146 24.11 6.37 -7.66
CA GLN A 146 23.37 7.54 -8.06
C GLN A 146 21.90 7.21 -7.87
N LEU A 147 21.34 7.60 -6.73
CA LEU A 147 19.91 7.53 -6.47
C LEU A 147 19.30 8.91 -6.69
N GLU A 148 18.04 8.93 -7.13
CA GLU A 148 17.25 10.16 -7.15
C GLU A 148 17.00 10.66 -5.71
N LYS A 149 16.69 11.95 -5.59
CA LYS A 149 16.32 12.55 -4.31
C LYS A 149 15.04 11.89 -3.81
N ALA A 150 15.00 11.52 -2.53
CA ALA A 150 13.79 11.00 -1.91
C ALA A 150 12.64 12.02 -2.00
N LEU A 151 11.47 11.56 -2.44
CA LEU A 151 10.24 12.35 -2.45
C LEU A 151 9.75 12.59 -1.02
N VAL A 152 9.40 13.85 -0.73
CA VAL A 152 8.76 14.24 0.53
C VAL A 152 7.30 14.61 0.31
N LEU A 153 6.55 14.82 1.40
CA LEU A 153 5.12 15.12 1.34
C LEU A 153 4.77 16.33 0.44
N GLU A 154 5.63 17.35 0.43
CA GLU A 154 5.49 18.53 -0.44
C GLU A 154 5.50 18.16 -1.91
N ASP A 155 6.41 17.26 -2.31
CA ASP A 155 6.52 16.82 -3.70
C ASP A 155 5.25 16.11 -4.16
N ILE A 156 4.49 15.53 -3.23
CA ILE A 156 3.35 14.67 -3.49
C ILE A 156 2.03 15.45 -3.49
N LEU A 157 1.88 16.43 -2.59
CA LEU A 157 0.57 17.01 -2.25
C LEU A 157 0.42 18.53 -2.50
N SER A 158 1.49 19.28 -2.73
CA SER A 158 1.48 20.76 -2.74
C SER A 158 0.62 21.43 -3.83
N ASP A 159 0.29 20.72 -4.91
CA ASP A 159 -0.62 21.19 -5.98
C ASP A 159 -2.11 20.97 -5.66
N LEU A 160 -2.43 20.19 -4.62
CA LEU A 160 -3.82 19.88 -4.27
C LEU A 160 -4.54 21.12 -3.69
N PRO A 161 -5.81 21.36 -4.05
CA PRO A 161 -6.61 22.45 -3.51
C PRO A 161 -6.92 22.24 -2.02
N ALA A 162 -7.11 23.31 -1.25
CA ALA A 162 -7.51 23.17 0.14
C ALA A 162 -8.96 22.65 0.25
N VAL A 163 -9.22 21.76 1.22
CA VAL A 163 -10.55 21.23 1.53
C VAL A 163 -10.77 21.14 3.03
N THR A 164 -12.03 21.18 3.46
CA THR A 164 -12.39 21.08 4.88
C THR A 164 -12.58 19.62 5.31
N ASP A 165 -12.72 19.38 6.62
CA ASP A 165 -13.10 18.05 7.17
C ASP A 165 -14.47 17.55 6.67
N LYS A 166 -15.32 18.46 6.17
CA LYS A 166 -16.68 18.18 5.69
C LYS A 166 -16.79 18.12 4.17
N GLU A 167 -15.67 18.11 3.45
CA GLU A 167 -15.69 17.98 1.99
C GLU A 167 -16.29 16.65 1.56
N ASP A 168 -17.32 16.69 0.72
CA ASP A 168 -18.09 15.52 0.29
C ASP A 168 -18.09 15.29 -1.22
N ARG A 169 -17.64 16.28 -2.02
CA ARG A 169 -17.64 16.20 -3.48
C ARG A 169 -16.79 15.03 -3.96
N GLU A 170 -17.34 14.21 -4.85
CA GLU A 170 -16.61 13.08 -5.44
C GLU A 170 -15.49 13.53 -6.39
N GLN A 171 -15.71 14.68 -7.04
CA GLN A 171 -14.78 15.27 -7.99
C GLN A 171 -14.77 16.80 -7.84
N MET A 172 -13.61 17.40 -8.12
CA MET A 172 -13.44 18.85 -8.16
C MET A 172 -12.36 19.23 -9.18
N PRO A 173 -12.31 20.48 -9.68
CA PRO A 173 -11.19 20.90 -10.53
C PRO A 173 -9.92 21.06 -9.70
N TYR A 174 -8.76 20.79 -10.32
CA TYR A 174 -7.49 21.31 -9.81
C TYR A 174 -7.53 22.84 -9.80
N GLN A 175 -6.89 23.44 -8.80
CA GLN A 175 -6.71 24.89 -8.71
C GLN A 175 -5.31 25.34 -9.16
N LYS A 176 -4.34 24.42 -9.17
CA LYS A 176 -2.95 24.66 -9.56
C LYS A 176 -2.51 23.67 -10.62
N GLU A 177 -1.59 24.12 -11.46
CA GLU A 177 -0.78 23.23 -12.30
C GLU A 177 0.15 22.37 -11.42
N PRO A 178 0.60 21.20 -11.88
CA PRO A 178 1.56 20.39 -11.13
C PRO A 178 2.87 21.15 -10.93
N GLN A 179 3.37 21.16 -9.70
CA GLN A 179 4.59 21.88 -9.29
C GLN A 179 5.83 20.98 -9.40
N THR A 180 5.70 19.69 -9.14
CA THR A 180 6.82 18.73 -9.12
C THR A 180 6.75 17.71 -10.26
N GLU A 181 7.85 16.99 -10.48
CA GLU A 181 7.90 15.91 -11.46
C GLU A 181 6.95 14.77 -11.10
N PHE A 182 6.90 14.39 -9.81
CA PHE A 182 5.92 13.43 -9.30
C PHE A 182 4.49 13.86 -9.62
N GLN A 183 4.14 15.14 -9.38
CA GLN A 183 2.79 15.64 -9.64
C GLN A 183 2.45 15.68 -11.13
N ARG A 184 3.44 15.95 -12.00
CA ARG A 184 3.26 15.83 -13.45
C ARG A 184 2.95 14.39 -13.82
N TYR A 185 3.81 13.46 -13.42
CA TYR A 185 3.66 12.02 -13.69
C TYR A 185 2.32 11.45 -13.20
N ILE A 186 1.95 11.71 -11.94
CA ILE A 186 0.75 11.13 -11.33
C ILE A 186 -0.55 11.67 -11.95
N ARG A 187 -0.50 12.88 -12.55
CA ARG A 187 -1.63 13.53 -13.23
C ARG A 187 -1.73 13.19 -14.71
N GLU A 188 -0.80 12.42 -15.26
CA GLU A 188 -0.84 12.04 -16.67
C GLU A 188 -2.07 11.17 -16.99
N PRO A 189 -2.78 11.44 -18.09
CA PRO A 189 -3.95 10.68 -18.48
C PRO A 189 -3.57 9.27 -18.98
N LYS A 190 -4.47 8.30 -18.78
CA LYS A 190 -4.27 6.88 -19.17
C LYS A 190 -4.05 6.65 -20.68
N THR A 191 -4.43 7.60 -21.53
CA THR A 191 -4.33 7.46 -23.00
C THR A 191 -3.67 8.68 -23.63
N ALA A 192 -2.63 8.46 -24.43
CA ALA A 192 -2.00 9.46 -25.29
C ALA A 192 -2.94 10.02 -26.38
N SER A 193 -4.17 9.50 -26.51
CA SER A 193 -5.26 10.14 -27.25
C SER A 193 -5.80 11.34 -26.46
N GLY A 194 -5.01 12.40 -26.48
CA GLY A 194 -5.36 13.70 -25.94
C GLY A 194 -6.61 14.25 -26.63
N LEU A 195 -7.74 14.24 -25.91
CA LEU A 195 -8.66 15.36 -26.00
C LEU A 195 -7.97 16.54 -25.32
N LYS A 196 -7.09 17.21 -26.08
CA LYS A 196 -6.53 18.52 -25.72
C LYS A 196 -7.72 19.45 -25.41
N GLY A 197 -7.94 19.72 -24.12
CA GLY A 197 -8.94 20.70 -23.67
C GLY A 197 -9.85 20.28 -22.52
N SER A 198 -9.90 19.01 -22.11
CA SER A 198 -10.65 18.65 -20.90
C SER A 198 -9.83 19.01 -19.66
N LYS A 199 -10.33 19.92 -18.82
CA LYS A 199 -9.71 20.25 -17.53
C LYS A 199 -9.59 18.95 -16.72
N SER A 200 -8.36 18.60 -16.32
CA SER A 200 -8.11 17.43 -15.48
C SER A 200 -8.95 17.56 -14.19
N LEU A 201 -9.75 16.54 -13.90
CA LEU A 201 -10.57 16.47 -12.70
C LEU A 201 -9.81 15.74 -11.60
N LEU A 202 -9.90 16.26 -10.39
CA LEU A 202 -9.40 15.67 -9.16
C LEU A 202 -10.51 14.83 -8.54
N TYR A 203 -10.30 13.53 -8.40
CA TYR A 203 -11.25 12.59 -7.79
C TYR A 203 -10.84 12.24 -6.36
N ASP A 204 -11.81 11.94 -5.50
CA ASP A 204 -11.58 11.40 -4.15
C ASP A 204 -10.77 12.32 -3.22
N HIS A 205 -10.71 13.63 -3.48
CA HIS A 205 -10.05 14.59 -2.60
C HIS A 205 -10.97 15.01 -1.45
N ARG A 206 -11.40 14.02 -0.67
CA ARG A 206 -12.24 14.17 0.51
C ARG A 206 -11.71 13.37 1.70
N PRO A 207 -11.70 13.94 2.92
CA PRO A 207 -11.28 13.24 4.13
C PRO A 207 -12.38 12.32 4.68
N LEU A 208 -12.03 11.45 5.63
CA LEU A 208 -13.03 10.86 6.51
C LEU A 208 -13.43 11.92 7.53
N GLN A 209 -14.69 12.35 7.49
CA GLN A 209 -15.21 13.33 8.43
C GLN A 209 -15.01 12.89 9.88
N LEU A 210 -14.40 13.74 10.67
CA LEU A 210 -14.15 13.47 12.08
C LEU A 210 -15.42 13.69 12.91
N GLY A 211 -15.58 12.88 13.95
CA GLY A 211 -16.57 13.17 14.98
C GLY A 211 -16.23 14.50 15.66
N GLU A 212 -17.23 15.25 16.11
CA GLU A 212 -17.09 16.61 16.65
C GLU A 212 -15.95 16.74 17.67
N ASN A 213 -15.86 15.83 18.64
CA ASN A 213 -14.80 15.85 19.64
C ASN A 213 -13.39 15.65 19.06
N ASP A 214 -13.25 14.78 18.05
CA ASP A 214 -11.97 14.56 17.37
C ASP A 214 -11.60 15.76 16.50
N TYR A 215 -12.59 16.36 15.82
CA TYR A 215 -12.39 17.60 15.06
C TYR A 215 -11.92 18.76 15.96
N LEU A 216 -12.58 18.98 17.10
CA LEU A 216 -12.21 20.03 18.06
C LEU A 216 -10.80 19.85 18.63
N ARG A 217 -10.33 18.60 18.79
CA ARG A 217 -8.94 18.32 19.17
C ARG A 217 -7.97 18.67 18.06
N VAL A 218 -8.27 18.26 16.82
CA VAL A 218 -7.44 18.56 15.64
C VAL A 218 -7.27 20.06 15.46
N CYS A 219 -8.33 20.85 15.61
CA CYS A 219 -8.27 22.32 15.53
C CYS A 219 -7.34 22.96 16.58
N GLN A 220 -7.08 22.28 17.70
CA GLN A 220 -6.19 22.76 18.76
C GLN A 220 -4.74 22.29 18.58
N VAL A 221 -4.45 21.35 17.69
CA VAL A 221 -3.08 20.94 17.39
C VAL A 221 -2.39 22.02 16.55
N PRO A 222 -1.25 22.59 17.00
CA PRO A 222 -0.54 23.65 16.28
C PRO A 222 -0.17 23.26 14.84
N LYS A 223 -0.15 24.22 13.92
CA LYS A 223 0.24 24.02 12.51
C LYS A 223 1.74 24.23 12.33
N ARG A 224 2.55 23.32 12.88
CA ARG A 224 4.01 23.31 12.76
C ARG A 224 4.55 21.88 12.73
N LYS A 225 5.78 21.71 12.22
CA LYS A 225 6.48 20.43 12.23
C LYS A 225 6.56 19.84 13.65
N GLY A 226 6.30 18.53 13.74
CA GLY A 226 6.33 17.77 14.99
C GLY A 226 5.14 18.00 15.93
N ALA A 227 4.17 18.84 15.56
CA ALA A 227 2.99 19.09 16.40
C ALA A 227 2.11 17.84 16.53
N ASN A 228 1.67 17.55 17.76
CA ASN A 228 0.87 16.39 18.09
C ASN A 228 0.01 16.62 19.35
N PHE A 229 -0.66 15.57 19.86
CA PHE A 229 -1.51 15.69 21.04
C PHE A 229 -0.79 16.19 22.30
N ARG A 230 0.53 16.02 22.41
CA ARG A 230 1.33 16.51 23.55
C ARG A 230 1.38 18.03 23.63
N ASP A 231 1.06 18.73 22.54
CA ASP A 231 0.96 20.19 22.49
C ASP A 231 -0.40 20.72 22.98
N LEU A 232 -1.36 19.82 23.25
CA LEU A 232 -2.65 20.21 23.81
C LEU A 232 -2.50 20.60 25.29
N ARG A 233 -3.28 21.59 25.72
CA ARG A 233 -3.25 22.12 27.08
C ARG A 233 -3.57 21.06 28.14
N GLY A 234 -2.87 21.13 29.28
CA GLY A 234 -3.09 20.25 30.44
C GLY A 234 -2.21 18.99 30.44
N LEU A 235 -1.10 19.00 29.70
CA LEU A 235 -0.13 17.92 29.64
C LEU A 235 1.26 18.39 30.06
N VAL A 236 1.99 17.48 30.71
CA VAL A 236 3.41 17.59 31.01
C VAL A 236 4.15 16.34 30.52
N VAL A 237 5.40 16.49 30.12
CA VAL A 237 6.27 15.37 29.72
C VAL A 237 7.27 15.14 30.83
N GLY A 238 7.24 13.93 31.41
CA GLY A 238 8.15 13.52 32.47
C GLY A 238 9.60 13.31 31.98
N PRO A 239 10.55 13.12 32.91
CA PRO A 239 11.97 12.92 32.59
C PRO A 239 12.25 11.65 31.78
N ASP A 240 11.34 10.67 31.80
CA ASP A 240 11.41 9.42 31.04
C ASP A 240 10.70 9.51 29.66
N ASN A 241 10.36 10.72 29.22
CA ASN A 241 9.61 11.04 28.01
C ASN A 241 8.16 10.50 28.00
N THR A 242 7.60 10.18 29.16
CA THR A 242 6.20 9.76 29.31
C THR A 242 5.31 10.99 29.50
N VAL A 243 4.22 11.07 28.73
CA VAL A 243 3.22 12.13 28.89
C VAL A 243 2.28 11.85 30.06
N GLN A 244 1.95 12.88 30.83
CA GLN A 244 1.01 12.82 31.94
C GLN A 244 0.09 14.05 31.94
N LEU A 245 -1.06 13.95 32.62
CA LEU A 245 -1.88 15.12 32.90
C LEU A 245 -1.13 16.04 33.86
N ASP A 246 -1.20 17.34 33.61
CA ASP A 246 -0.61 18.34 34.50
C ASP A 246 -1.33 18.35 35.87
N PRO A 247 -0.67 17.97 36.97
CA PRO A 247 -1.31 17.93 38.29
C PRO A 247 -1.70 19.31 38.82
N ALA A 248 -1.12 20.39 38.27
CA ALA A 248 -1.46 21.77 38.64
C ALA A 248 -2.68 22.31 37.88
N MET A 249 -3.24 21.56 36.93
CA MET A 249 -4.34 22.01 36.09
C MET A 249 -5.54 21.07 36.21
N GLU A 250 -6.73 21.66 36.33
CA GLU A 250 -7.97 20.89 36.19
C GLU A 250 -8.10 20.33 34.77
N ARG A 251 -8.69 19.15 34.65
CA ARG A 251 -8.84 18.46 33.37
C ARG A 251 -9.72 19.28 32.42
N VAL A 252 -9.12 19.77 31.33
CA VAL A 252 -9.84 20.51 30.29
C VAL A 252 -10.89 19.62 29.62
N LEU A 253 -12.14 20.09 29.59
CA LEU A 253 -13.27 19.41 28.95
C LEU A 253 -13.66 20.10 27.64
N LEU A 254 -14.10 19.29 26.68
CA LEU A 254 -14.76 19.74 25.46
C LEU A 254 -16.23 20.13 25.76
N PRO A 255 -16.92 20.86 24.86
CA PRO A 255 -18.34 21.19 25.04
C PRO A 255 -19.26 20.00 25.30
N SER A 256 -18.88 18.81 24.81
CA SER A 256 -19.61 17.55 25.05
C SER A 256 -19.44 16.98 26.47
N GLY A 257 -18.67 17.64 27.35
CA GLY A 257 -18.27 17.12 28.66
C GLY A 257 -17.17 16.06 28.62
N ARG A 258 -16.72 15.63 27.43
CA ARG A 258 -15.61 14.69 27.30
C ARG A 258 -14.26 15.39 27.48
N PRO A 259 -13.23 14.71 28.00
CA PRO A 259 -11.89 15.29 28.11
C PRO A 259 -11.31 15.76 26.77
N LEU A 260 -10.59 16.89 26.78
CA LEU A 260 -9.77 17.34 25.65
C LEU A 260 -8.73 16.27 25.29
N ILE A 261 -8.01 15.76 26.29
CA ILE A 261 -7.05 14.67 26.10
C ILE A 261 -7.74 13.32 26.34
N PRO A 262 -7.88 12.47 25.31
CA PRO A 262 -8.48 11.16 25.49
C PRO A 262 -7.52 10.20 26.19
N ASP A 263 -8.02 9.40 27.13
CA ASP A 263 -7.20 8.44 27.91
C ASP A 263 -6.44 7.44 27.01
N CYS A 264 -7.02 7.09 25.85
CA CYS A 264 -6.36 6.22 24.89
C CYS A 264 -5.06 6.80 24.33
N ALA A 265 -4.95 8.13 24.15
CA ALA A 265 -3.72 8.77 23.69
C ALA A 265 -2.64 8.78 24.79
N LEU A 266 -3.04 9.02 26.04
CA LEU A 266 -2.14 8.97 27.21
C LEU A 266 -1.52 7.57 27.42
N ARG A 267 -2.27 6.51 27.13
CA ARG A 267 -1.83 5.12 27.33
C ARG A 267 -1.13 4.53 26.11
N TYR A 268 -1.19 5.19 24.95
CA TYR A 268 -0.64 4.66 23.71
C TYR A 268 0.89 4.59 23.79
N GLU A 269 1.44 3.40 23.50
CA GLU A 269 2.88 3.08 23.67
C GLU A 269 3.41 3.52 25.06
N ASN A 270 2.65 3.21 26.11
CA ASN A 270 2.98 3.56 27.50
C ASN A 270 3.18 5.08 27.71
N GLY A 271 2.46 5.91 26.95
CA GLY A 271 2.54 7.37 27.03
C GLY A 271 3.77 7.98 26.38
N LYS A 272 4.61 7.18 25.72
CA LYS A 272 5.85 7.64 25.06
C LYS A 272 5.65 8.02 23.60
N SER A 273 4.48 7.71 23.03
CA SER A 273 4.22 8.00 21.62
C SER A 273 4.07 9.49 21.36
N VAL A 274 4.45 9.88 20.14
CA VAL A 274 4.18 11.21 19.55
C VAL A 274 3.17 11.12 18.41
N ARG A 275 2.63 9.93 18.11
CA ARG A 275 1.73 9.69 16.97
C ARG A 275 0.32 10.24 17.14
N PRO A 276 -0.34 10.14 18.31
CA PRO A 276 -1.73 10.60 18.43
C PRO A 276 -1.89 12.08 18.05
N TYR A 277 -2.86 12.36 17.19
CA TYR A 277 -3.18 13.65 16.61
C TYR A 277 -1.96 14.39 16.05
N ALA A 278 -0.97 13.67 15.52
CA ALA A 278 0.20 14.30 14.92
C ALA A 278 -0.09 14.82 13.51
N ARG A 279 0.40 16.03 13.26
CA ARG A 279 0.49 16.61 11.92
C ARG A 279 1.73 16.06 11.22
N LEU A 280 1.51 15.60 10.01
CA LEU A 280 2.60 15.40 9.06
C LEU A 280 3.14 16.77 8.64
N TRP A 281 4.36 16.81 8.13
CA TRP A 281 4.97 18.02 7.61
C TRP A 281 5.53 17.85 6.19
N TRP A 282 5.69 18.97 5.50
CA TRP A 282 6.01 19.04 4.08
C TRP A 282 7.33 18.36 3.70
N ASP A 283 8.33 18.40 4.58
CA ASP A 283 9.65 17.79 4.38
C ASP A 283 9.78 16.38 4.97
N GLU A 284 8.66 15.74 5.32
CA GLU A 284 8.63 14.40 5.90
C GLU A 284 8.22 13.34 4.87
N VAL A 285 8.56 12.09 5.17
CA VAL A 285 8.11 10.89 4.45
C VAL A 285 7.04 10.17 5.25
N VAL A 286 6.04 9.61 4.55
CA VAL A 286 5.01 8.77 5.19
C VAL A 286 5.42 7.31 5.05
N ALA A 287 5.73 6.66 6.17
CA ALA A 287 6.28 5.30 6.15
C ALA A 287 5.29 4.24 5.64
N THR A 288 4.02 4.30 6.06
CA THR A 288 3.00 3.33 5.66
C THR A 288 1.63 3.97 5.66
N VAL A 289 0.93 3.85 4.53
CA VAL A 289 -0.48 4.24 4.40
C VAL A 289 -1.35 3.09 4.93
N LEU A 290 -2.17 3.38 5.93
CA LEU A 290 -3.00 2.38 6.61
C LEU A 290 -4.44 2.38 6.09
N THR A 291 -5.14 1.28 6.33
CA THR A 291 -6.53 1.08 5.89
C THR A 291 -7.58 1.83 6.70
N ILE A 292 -7.23 2.21 7.94
CA ILE A 292 -8.12 2.90 8.87
C ILE A 292 -7.46 4.20 9.28
N SER A 293 -8.09 5.31 8.94
CA SER A 293 -7.68 6.63 9.39
C SER A 293 -8.12 6.86 10.83
N ASN A 294 -7.20 6.68 11.78
CA ASN A 294 -7.47 6.88 13.19
C ASN A 294 -6.48 7.89 13.80
N PRO A 295 -6.86 9.19 13.92
CA PRO A 295 -5.96 10.20 14.45
C PRO A 295 -5.58 9.94 15.91
N ARG A 296 -6.31 9.11 16.67
CA ARG A 296 -5.96 8.80 18.08
C ARG A 296 -4.70 7.95 18.24
N MET A 297 -4.18 7.36 17.16
CA MET A 297 -3.05 6.43 17.21
C MET A 297 -2.04 6.64 16.08
N GLN A 298 -2.28 7.58 15.16
CA GLN A 298 -1.53 7.74 13.92
C GLN A 298 -1.20 9.21 13.66
N ALA A 299 -0.02 9.42 13.05
CA ALA A 299 0.34 10.70 12.44
C ALA A 299 -0.28 10.76 11.04
N ILE A 300 -1.40 11.47 10.92
CA ILE A 300 -2.23 11.49 9.70
C ILE A 300 -2.94 12.83 9.47
N LEU A 301 -2.69 13.83 10.32
CA LEU A 301 -3.28 15.15 10.12
C LEU A 301 -2.54 15.88 9.00
N HIS A 302 -3.29 16.64 8.19
CA HIS A 302 -2.71 17.49 7.16
C HIS A 302 -1.80 18.56 7.81
N PRO A 303 -0.68 18.95 7.16
CA PRO A 303 0.26 19.93 7.71
C PRO A 303 -0.41 21.25 8.16
N GLU A 304 -1.27 21.80 7.32
CA GLU A 304 -1.83 23.15 7.53
C GLU A 304 -3.36 23.20 7.68
N GLN A 305 -4.06 22.08 7.44
CA GLN A 305 -5.53 22.02 7.39
C GLN A 305 -6.04 21.20 8.58
N ASP A 306 -7.16 21.60 9.16
CA ASP A 306 -7.73 20.97 10.36
C ASP A 306 -8.56 19.74 9.98
N ARG A 307 -7.90 18.75 9.39
CA ARG A 307 -8.46 17.47 8.93
C ARG A 307 -7.38 16.40 8.87
N ILE A 308 -7.80 15.14 8.74
CA ILE A 308 -6.90 14.07 8.31
C ILE A 308 -6.56 14.20 6.82
N LEU A 309 -5.56 13.46 6.35
CA LEU A 309 -5.30 13.32 4.92
C LEU A 309 -6.52 12.72 4.19
N THR A 310 -6.80 13.19 2.98
CA THR A 310 -7.89 12.71 2.12
C THR A 310 -7.60 11.34 1.51
N ILE A 311 -8.62 10.70 0.91
CA ILE A 311 -8.42 9.46 0.14
C ILE A 311 -7.39 9.69 -0.97
N ARG A 312 -7.53 10.76 -1.75
CA ARG A 312 -6.59 11.10 -2.82
C ARG A 312 -5.15 11.36 -2.35
N GLU A 313 -4.96 12.05 -1.23
CA GLU A 313 -3.62 12.28 -0.67
C GLU A 313 -2.97 10.92 -0.28
N ASN A 314 -3.72 10.02 0.36
CA ASN A 314 -3.26 8.66 0.64
C ASN A 314 -3.00 7.84 -0.63
N ALA A 315 -3.83 8.01 -1.67
CA ALA A 315 -3.66 7.33 -2.94
C ALA A 315 -2.37 7.76 -3.65
N ARG A 316 -2.04 9.06 -3.64
CA ARG A 316 -0.77 9.56 -4.17
C ARG A 316 0.44 9.07 -3.37
N LEU A 317 0.34 8.96 -2.04
CA LEU A 317 1.38 8.34 -1.22
C LEU A 317 1.63 6.86 -1.60
N GLN A 318 0.63 6.16 -2.11
CA GLN A 318 0.74 4.80 -2.69
C GLN A 318 1.09 4.78 -4.18
N GLY A 319 1.28 5.95 -4.81
CA GLY A 319 1.61 6.12 -6.22
C GLY A 319 0.47 5.80 -7.19
N PHE A 320 -0.79 5.82 -6.75
CA PHE A 320 -1.93 5.69 -7.65
C PHE A 320 -2.03 6.87 -8.61
N PRO A 321 -2.14 6.64 -9.93
CA PRO A 321 -2.46 7.70 -10.88
C PRO A 321 -3.75 8.42 -10.51
N ASP A 322 -3.81 9.72 -10.76
CA ASP A 322 -4.94 10.56 -10.35
C ASP A 322 -6.24 10.23 -11.10
N TYR A 323 -6.13 9.58 -12.25
CA TYR A 323 -7.29 9.04 -12.98
C TYR A 323 -7.88 7.77 -12.36
N TYR A 324 -7.17 7.08 -11.46
CA TYR A 324 -7.66 5.84 -10.85
C TYR A 324 -8.81 6.16 -9.88
N ARG A 325 -9.94 5.46 -10.06
CA ARG A 325 -11.19 5.71 -9.32
C ARG A 325 -11.45 4.61 -8.30
N PHE A 326 -11.73 5.00 -7.06
CA PHE A 326 -12.12 4.11 -5.98
C PHE A 326 -13.64 4.06 -5.84
N HIS A 327 -14.18 2.92 -5.43
CA HIS A 327 -15.63 2.69 -5.32
C HIS A 327 -16.05 2.32 -3.89
N GLY A 328 -17.34 2.43 -3.58
CA GLY A 328 -17.89 2.15 -2.25
C GLY A 328 -17.86 3.35 -1.30
N SER A 329 -18.07 3.09 -0.01
CA SER A 329 -18.10 4.13 1.03
C SER A 329 -16.73 4.78 1.23
N ILE A 330 -16.67 5.95 1.87
CA ILE A 330 -15.40 6.63 2.19
C ILE A 330 -14.43 5.68 2.90
N LYS A 331 -14.91 4.91 3.89
CA LYS A 331 -14.10 3.94 4.64
C LYS A 331 -13.60 2.80 3.74
N ASP A 332 -14.41 2.34 2.79
CA ASP A 332 -13.98 1.29 1.85
C ASP A 332 -12.90 1.79 0.89
N ARG A 333 -12.96 3.06 0.49
CA ARG A 333 -11.94 3.68 -0.37
C ARG A 333 -10.60 3.84 0.37
N TYR A 334 -10.59 4.26 1.64
CA TYR A 334 -9.37 4.21 2.48
C TYR A 334 -8.82 2.79 2.59
N ARG A 335 -9.69 1.80 2.79
CA ARG A 335 -9.28 0.38 2.87
C ARG A 335 -8.65 -0.10 1.57
N GLN A 336 -9.23 0.25 0.41
CA GLN A 336 -8.65 -0.08 -0.91
C GLN A 336 -7.24 0.50 -1.06
N VAL A 337 -7.06 1.78 -0.70
CA VAL A 337 -5.74 2.43 -0.78
C VAL A 337 -4.73 1.80 0.20
N GLY A 338 -5.13 1.59 1.45
CA GLY A 338 -4.22 1.06 2.48
C GLY A 338 -3.85 -0.42 2.31
N ASN A 339 -4.70 -1.21 1.64
CA ASN A 339 -4.40 -2.62 1.33
C ASN A 339 -3.59 -2.79 0.03
N ALA A 340 -3.49 -1.75 -0.79
CA ALA A 340 -2.82 -1.85 -2.07
C ALA A 340 -1.30 -1.98 -1.90
N VAL A 341 -0.69 -2.76 -2.78
CA VAL A 341 0.75 -2.68 -3.05
C VAL A 341 1.02 -1.36 -3.76
N ALA A 342 2.05 -0.64 -3.33
CA ALA A 342 2.45 0.61 -3.94
C ALA A 342 2.65 0.43 -5.46
N ILE A 343 1.99 1.28 -6.26
CA ILE A 343 1.99 1.14 -7.73
C ILE A 343 3.41 1.15 -8.32
N PRO A 344 4.36 2.01 -7.87
CA PRO A 344 5.72 1.99 -8.39
C PRO A 344 6.44 0.66 -8.13
N VAL A 345 6.17 0.00 -6.99
CA VAL A 345 6.73 -1.33 -6.68
C VAL A 345 6.15 -2.38 -7.64
N GLY A 346 4.82 -2.40 -7.79
CA GLY A 346 4.17 -3.31 -8.74
C GLY A 346 4.66 -3.11 -10.18
N ARG A 347 4.91 -1.86 -10.59
CA ARG A 347 5.44 -1.53 -11.92
C ARG A 347 6.88 -2.00 -12.11
N ALA A 348 7.76 -1.84 -11.12
CA ALA A 348 9.13 -2.35 -11.17
C ALA A 348 9.16 -3.88 -11.27
N LEU A 349 8.34 -4.58 -10.48
CA LEU A 349 8.18 -6.04 -10.54
C LEU A 349 7.62 -6.48 -11.89
N GLY A 350 6.63 -5.75 -12.42
CA GLY A 350 6.07 -5.99 -13.74
C GLY A 350 7.10 -5.85 -14.87
N TYR A 351 7.99 -4.85 -14.77
CA TYR A 351 9.11 -4.71 -15.71
C TYR A 351 10.08 -5.89 -15.63
N ALA A 352 10.46 -6.31 -14.42
CA ALA A 352 11.31 -7.49 -14.23
C ALA A 352 10.69 -8.76 -14.84
N LEU A 353 9.40 -8.96 -14.59
CA LEU A 353 8.64 -10.06 -15.17
C LEU A 353 8.62 -10.00 -16.71
N ALA A 354 8.41 -8.82 -17.28
CA ALA A 354 8.43 -8.64 -18.73
C ALA A 354 9.80 -8.96 -19.34
N MET A 355 10.89 -8.54 -18.71
CA MET A 355 12.25 -8.84 -19.16
C MET A 355 12.55 -10.34 -19.10
N ALA A 356 12.13 -11.03 -18.03
CA ALA A 356 12.23 -12.48 -17.91
C ALA A 356 11.40 -13.20 -18.98
N TRP A 357 10.16 -12.74 -19.20
CA TRP A 357 9.26 -13.28 -20.23
C TRP A 357 9.86 -13.19 -21.63
N LEU A 358 10.51 -12.06 -21.94
CA LEU A 358 11.15 -11.82 -23.24
C LEU A 358 12.53 -12.48 -23.37
N GLY A 359 13.01 -13.21 -22.34
CA GLY A 359 14.35 -13.80 -22.34
C GLY A 359 15.48 -12.76 -22.32
N LYS A 360 15.19 -11.54 -21.87
CA LYS A 360 16.15 -10.41 -21.79
C LYS A 360 16.74 -10.22 -20.38
N SER A 361 16.34 -11.03 -19.41
CA SER A 361 16.94 -11.02 -18.07
C SER A 361 18.28 -11.76 -18.08
N GLY A 362 19.28 -11.22 -17.36
CA GLY A 362 20.51 -11.96 -17.08
C GLY A 362 20.37 -12.92 -15.90
N ASP A 363 21.44 -13.65 -15.58
CA ASP A 363 21.44 -14.68 -14.51
C ASP A 363 21.64 -14.13 -13.08
N ARG A 364 21.54 -12.81 -12.89
CA ARG A 364 21.77 -12.16 -11.60
C ARG A 364 20.48 -12.08 -10.80
N ALA A 365 20.60 -12.16 -9.48
CA ALA A 365 19.48 -12.03 -8.55
C ALA A 365 18.87 -10.61 -8.50
N LEU A 366 19.59 -9.60 -9.01
CA LEU A 366 19.17 -8.20 -9.01
C LEU A 366 19.22 -7.62 -10.42
N MET A 367 18.28 -6.72 -10.71
CA MET A 367 18.19 -5.97 -11.97
C MET A 367 18.25 -4.47 -11.68
N THR A 368 18.97 -3.72 -12.51
CA THR A 368 18.93 -2.25 -12.50
C THR A 368 17.85 -1.78 -13.46
N LEU A 369 16.95 -0.91 -12.98
CA LEU A 369 15.91 -0.33 -13.82
C LEU A 369 16.51 0.73 -14.76
N PRO A 370 15.89 0.99 -15.92
CA PRO A 370 16.31 2.07 -16.81
C PRO A 370 16.36 3.43 -16.10
N PRO A 371 17.18 4.39 -16.58
CA PRO A 371 17.18 5.76 -16.07
C PRO A 371 15.78 6.39 -16.12
N ASN A 372 15.45 7.23 -15.13
CA ASN A 372 14.16 7.91 -14.99
C ASN A 372 12.94 6.98 -14.97
N PHE A 373 13.12 5.70 -14.62
CA PHE A 373 12.02 4.74 -14.58
C PHE A 373 10.91 5.20 -13.62
N ALA A 374 11.22 5.90 -12.53
CA ALA A 374 10.24 6.34 -11.53
C ALA A 374 9.12 7.22 -12.10
N PHE A 375 9.43 8.07 -13.09
CA PHE A 375 8.51 9.06 -13.65
C PHE A 375 8.30 8.96 -15.17
N SER A 376 8.88 7.94 -15.81
CA SER A 376 8.64 7.68 -17.24
C SER A 376 7.49 6.71 -17.45
N ASN A 377 6.57 7.02 -18.37
CA ASN A 377 5.61 6.04 -18.90
C ASN A 377 6.13 5.30 -20.15
N GLU A 378 7.23 5.77 -20.73
CA GLU A 378 7.90 5.14 -21.87
C GLU A 378 8.90 4.09 -21.38
N ILE A 379 8.72 2.86 -21.85
CA ILE A 379 9.65 1.76 -21.58
C ILE A 379 10.41 1.48 -22.88
N GLN A 380 11.51 2.22 -23.08
CA GLN A 380 12.30 2.25 -24.32
C GLN A 380 12.76 0.85 -24.79
N ASP A 381 12.96 -0.11 -23.87
CA ASP A 381 13.47 -1.46 -24.19
C ASP A 381 12.41 -2.51 -24.58
N ILE A 382 11.12 -2.20 -24.43
CA ILE A 382 10.01 -3.15 -24.68
C ILE A 382 9.28 -2.86 -26.00
N SER A 383 9.17 -1.58 -26.40
CA SER A 383 8.39 -1.18 -27.58
C SER A 383 8.93 -1.78 -28.89
N GLU A 384 10.25 -1.90 -29.06
CA GLU A 384 10.86 -2.48 -30.27
C GLU A 384 10.66 -3.99 -30.38
N SER A 385 10.42 -4.68 -29.25
CA SER A 385 10.40 -6.15 -29.19
C SER A 385 9.01 -6.76 -29.33
N LEU A 386 7.97 -6.06 -28.88
CA LEU A 386 6.58 -6.50 -29.03
C LEU A 386 6.12 -6.49 -30.51
N HIS A 387 6.73 -5.66 -31.36
CA HIS A 387 6.46 -5.66 -32.80
C HIS A 387 7.05 -6.88 -33.54
N LEU A 388 8.05 -7.55 -32.97
CA LEU A 388 8.67 -8.74 -33.57
C LEU A 388 8.01 -10.07 -33.13
N SER A 389 7.24 -10.07 -32.04
CA SER A 389 6.62 -11.30 -31.49
C SER A 389 5.20 -11.59 -31.99
N VAL A 390 4.60 -10.71 -32.80
CA VAL A 390 3.29 -10.95 -33.43
C VAL A 390 3.54 -11.37 -34.88
N ALA A 391 4.01 -12.60 -35.07
CA ALA A 391 3.93 -13.23 -36.39
C ALA A 391 2.45 -13.51 -36.70
N PRO A 392 1.95 -13.21 -37.90
CA PRO A 392 0.59 -13.58 -38.27
C PRO A 392 0.48 -15.11 -38.25
N GLU A 393 -0.46 -15.64 -37.48
CA GLU A 393 -0.85 -17.05 -37.57
C GLU A 393 -1.29 -17.29 -39.03
N SER A 394 -0.53 -18.12 -39.74
CA SER A 394 -0.90 -18.62 -41.05
C SER A 394 -2.15 -19.49 -40.90
N GLU A 395 -3.28 -19.01 -41.41
CA GLU A 395 -4.50 -19.80 -41.57
C GLU A 395 -4.23 -21.03 -42.46
N PRO A 396 -4.70 -22.24 -42.08
CA PRO A 396 -4.94 -23.33 -43.01
C PRO A 396 -6.31 -23.22 -43.69
#